data_AF-A0A9X9F0W7-F1
#
_entry.id   AF-A0A9X9F0W7-F1
#
_cell.length_a   1.000
_cell.length_b   1.000
_cell.length_c   1.000
_cell.angle_alpha   90.00
_cell.angle_beta   90.00
_cell.angle_gamma   90.00
#
_symmetry.space_group_name_H-M   'P 1'
#
loop_
_entity.id
_entity.type
_entity.pdbx_description
1 polymer ?
#
loop_
_entity_poly.entity_id
_entity_poly.type
_entity_poly.pdbx_seq_one_letter_code
_entity_poly.pdbx_strand_id
1 'polypeptide(L)'
;HTINVPTDRNGYHVILAVWDVADTSNAFYNVIDVNLVNNETPDTVAPSQPTELNASKVSANSVEITWKASTDNIGVKEYQVLRNGEVIDTVPGTTFIDKKLKA
;
A
#
# COMPACT_ATOMS: atom_id res chain seq x y z
N HIS A 1 -1.39 3.58 -29.32
CA HIS A 1 -1.26 2.84 -28.05
C HIS A 1 -0.46 3.67 -27.09
N THR A 2 -0.95 3.80 -25.86
CA THR A 2 -0.25 4.44 -24.74
C THR A 2 -0.01 3.39 -23.69
N ILE A 3 1.16 3.43 -23.07
CA ILE A 3 1.54 2.54 -21.97
C ILE A 3 1.95 3.40 -20.78
N ASN A 4 1.47 3.03 -19.60
CA ASN A 4 1.89 3.65 -18.36
C ASN A 4 3.22 3.06 -17.93
N VAL A 5 4.23 3.90 -17.73
CA VAL A 5 5.50 3.49 -17.16
C VAL A 5 5.38 3.49 -15.64
N PRO A 6 5.84 2.44 -14.93
CA PRO A 6 5.80 2.42 -13.46
C PRO A 6 6.59 3.58 -12.87
N THR A 7 5.97 4.30 -11.93
CA THR A 7 6.54 5.50 -11.30
C THR A 7 7.51 5.17 -10.18
N ASP A 8 7.64 3.90 -9.79
CA ASP A 8 8.53 3.40 -8.74
C ASP A 8 9.93 3.01 -9.26
N ARG A 9 10.23 3.28 -10.54
CA ARG A 9 11.52 2.94 -11.16
C ARG A 9 12.37 4.18 -11.46
N ASN A 10 13.68 4.02 -11.36
CA ASN A 10 14.67 5.05 -11.64
C ASN A 10 15.90 4.42 -12.32
N GLY A 11 16.56 5.15 -13.21
CA GLY A 11 17.74 4.70 -13.97
C GLY A 11 17.43 4.02 -15.31
N TYR A 12 18.45 3.39 -15.89
CA TYR A 12 18.40 2.77 -17.22
C TYR A 12 17.57 1.49 -17.25
N HIS A 13 16.63 1.44 -18.17
CA HIS A 13 15.75 0.32 -18.42
C HIS A 13 15.59 0.09 -19.93
N VAL A 14 15.05 -1.06 -20.28
CA VAL A 14 14.63 -1.41 -21.64
C VAL A 14 13.13 -1.63 -21.64
N ILE A 15 12.44 -1.03 -22.61
CA ILE A 15 11.03 -1.31 -22.89
C ILE A 15 10.97 -2.21 -24.12
N LEU A 16 10.34 -3.38 -23.98
CA LEU A 16 10.02 -4.29 -25.07
C LEU A 16 8.56 -4.11 -25.49
N ALA A 17 8.34 -3.57 -26.68
CA ALA A 17 7.03 -3.55 -27.30
C ALA A 17 6.89 -4.77 -28.23
N VAL A 18 5.81 -5.53 -28.04
CA VAL A 18 5.47 -6.71 -28.83
C VAL A 18 4.17 -6.44 -29.57
N TRP A 19 4.15 -6.71 -30.87
CA TRP A 19 2.97 -6.56 -31.72
C TRP A 19 2.65 -7.87 -32.40
N ASP A 20 1.62 -8.56 -31.89
CA ASP A 20 1.18 -9.83 -32.45
C ASP A 20 0.56 -9.65 -33.84
N VAL A 21 0.86 -10.57 -34.74
CA VAL A 21 0.30 -10.60 -36.09
C VAL A 21 -1.00 -11.39 -36.07
N ALA A 22 -2.10 -10.66 -35.87
CA ALA A 22 -3.46 -11.21 -35.88
C ALA A 22 -3.58 -12.48 -35.01
N ASP A 23 -4.05 -13.59 -35.58
CA ASP A 23 -4.23 -14.90 -34.95
C ASP A 23 -3.06 -15.86 -35.24
N THR A 24 -1.92 -15.36 -35.69
CA THR A 24 -0.73 -16.17 -35.95
C THR A 24 0.20 -16.21 -34.74
N SER A 25 1.15 -17.16 -34.72
CA SER A 25 2.21 -17.22 -33.72
C SER A 25 3.35 -16.21 -33.95
N ASN A 26 3.22 -15.31 -34.93
CA ASN A 26 4.25 -14.33 -35.28
C ASN A 26 4.01 -13.00 -34.56
N ALA A 27 5.10 -12.28 -34.27
CA ALA A 27 5.05 -10.93 -33.69
C ALA A 27 6.20 -10.05 -34.20
N PHE A 28 5.98 -8.74 -34.21
CA PHE A 28 7.03 -7.73 -34.37
C PHE A 28 7.51 -7.25 -33.01
N TYR A 29 8.81 -7.00 -32.89
CA TYR A 29 9.45 -6.56 -31.64
C TYR A 29 10.12 -5.21 -31.86
N ASN A 30 9.97 -4.31 -30.88
CA ASN A 30 10.70 -3.06 -30.82
C ASN A 30 11.31 -2.89 -29.41
N VAL A 31 12.60 -2.56 -29.37
CA VAL A 31 13.39 -2.42 -28.14
C VAL A 31 13.82 -0.97 -28.00
N ILE A 32 13.46 -0.35 -26.89
CA ILE A 32 13.74 1.07 -26.62
C ILE A 32 14.53 1.17 -25.32
N ASP A 33 15.70 1.78 -25.38
CA ASP A 33 16.45 2.20 -24.19
C ASP A 33 15.81 3.45 -23.59
N VAL A 34 15.58 3.44 -22.28
CA VAL A 34 15.02 4.58 -21.56
C VAL A 34 15.80 4.80 -20.27
N ASN A 35 16.09 6.05 -19.95
CA ASN A 35 16.56 6.44 -18.63
C ASN A 35 15.39 7.08 -17.87
N LEU A 36 14.79 6.33 -16.96
CA LEU A 36 13.71 6.84 -16.12
C LEU A 36 14.33 7.72 -15.05
N VAL A 37 13.89 8.97 -14.94
CA VAL A 37 14.34 9.87 -13.88
C VAL A 37 13.17 10.07 -12.93
N ASN A 38 13.25 9.43 -11.77
CA ASN A 38 12.33 9.66 -10.67
C ASN A 38 13.01 10.58 -9.64
N ASN A 39 12.44 11.77 -9.44
CA ASN A 39 12.92 12.76 -8.48
C ASN A 39 12.34 12.56 -7.07
N GLU A 40 11.47 11.56 -6.87
CA GLU A 40 10.97 11.21 -5.56
C GLU A 40 12.12 10.66 -4.70
N THR A 41 12.35 11.26 -3.54
CA THR A 41 13.25 10.69 -2.53
C THR A 41 12.57 9.50 -1.88
N PRO A 42 13.21 8.31 -1.79
CA PRO A 42 12.63 7.18 -1.07
C PRO A 42 12.21 7.60 0.33
N ASP A 43 11.00 7.20 0.73
CA ASP A 43 10.55 7.45 2.09
C ASP A 43 11.34 6.59 3.07
N THR A 44 11.97 7.23 4.05
CA THR A 44 12.86 6.59 5.02
C THR A 44 12.54 6.99 6.45
N VAL A 45 11.58 7.88 6.64
CA VAL A 45 11.16 8.33 7.96
C VAL A 45 9.96 7.47 8.35
N ALA A 46 9.97 6.96 9.57
CA ALA A 46 8.86 6.16 10.06
C ALA A 46 7.73 7.07 10.55
N PRO A 47 6.45 6.67 10.37
CA PRO A 47 5.32 7.39 10.95
C PRO A 47 5.44 7.53 12.46
N SER A 48 4.90 8.62 13.01
CA SER A 48 4.82 8.79 14.46
C SER A 48 3.92 7.73 15.11
N GLN A 49 4.13 7.46 16.39
CA GLN A 49 3.26 6.53 17.12
C GLN A 49 1.81 7.07 17.14
N PRO A 50 0.80 6.24 16.84
CA PRO A 50 -0.59 6.65 17.03
C PRO A 50 -0.85 6.89 18.52
N THR A 51 -1.67 7.88 18.83
CA THR A 51 -1.94 8.31 20.22
C THR A 51 -3.44 8.22 20.52
N GLU A 52 -3.82 8.48 21.77
CA GLU A 52 -5.24 8.57 22.18
C GLU A 52 -6.07 7.32 21.82
N LEU A 53 -5.49 6.13 22.00
CA LEU A 53 -6.19 4.86 21.81
C LEU A 53 -7.37 4.76 22.79
N ASN A 54 -8.57 4.59 22.26
CA ASN A 54 -9.81 4.58 23.01
C ASN A 54 -10.69 3.39 22.58
N ALA A 55 -11.35 2.77 23.56
CA ALA A 55 -12.30 1.70 23.34
C ALA A 55 -13.72 2.18 23.67
N SER A 56 -14.67 1.85 22.81
CA SER A 56 -16.08 2.22 22.97
C SER A 56 -17.00 1.13 22.41
N LYS A 57 -18.32 1.29 22.61
CA LYS A 57 -19.36 0.35 22.13
C LYS A 57 -19.04 -1.12 22.45
N VAL A 58 -18.62 -1.37 23.69
CA VAL A 58 -18.26 -2.70 24.18
C VAL A 58 -19.52 -3.55 24.32
N SER A 59 -19.49 -4.77 23.78
CA SER A 59 -20.52 -5.80 23.95
C SER A 59 -19.87 -7.13 24.37
N ALA A 60 -20.68 -8.18 24.51
CA ALA A 60 -20.18 -9.51 24.88
C ALA A 60 -19.19 -10.10 23.86
N ASN A 61 -19.25 -9.67 22.59
CA ASN A 61 -18.43 -10.21 21.51
C ASN A 61 -17.86 -9.14 20.56
N SER A 62 -17.98 -7.86 20.91
CA SER A 62 -17.44 -6.78 20.10
C SER A 62 -16.88 -5.59 20.87
N VAL A 63 -15.93 -4.89 20.27
CA VAL A 63 -15.46 -3.57 20.72
C VAL A 63 -15.13 -2.69 19.53
N GLU A 64 -15.48 -1.40 19.60
CA GLU A 64 -15.00 -0.39 18.68
C GLU A 64 -13.77 0.29 19.28
N ILE A 65 -12.68 0.34 18.52
CA ILE A 65 -11.43 0.98 18.89
C ILE A 65 -11.18 2.16 17.95
N THR A 66 -10.85 3.31 18.52
CA THR A 66 -10.48 4.53 17.80
C THR A 66 -9.15 5.05 18.30
N TRP A 67 -8.36 5.68 17.45
CA TRP A 67 -7.11 6.34 17.84
C TRP A 67 -6.93 7.64 17.08
N LYS A 68 -6.01 8.47 17.55
CA LYS A 68 -5.55 9.65 16.80
C LYS A 68 -4.52 9.24 15.77
N ALA A 69 -4.67 9.79 14.56
CA ALA A 69 -3.81 9.48 13.44
C ALA A 69 -2.33 9.77 13.74
N SER A 70 -1.47 8.88 13.26
CA SER A 70 -0.04 9.13 13.10
C SER A 70 0.21 10.23 12.07
N THR A 71 1.36 10.85 12.16
CA THR A 71 1.86 11.85 11.22
C THR A 71 3.14 11.34 10.58
N ASP A 72 3.32 11.65 9.30
CA ASP A 72 4.47 11.23 8.50
C ASP A 72 4.76 12.30 7.42
N ASN A 73 5.97 12.33 6.88
CA ASN A 73 6.42 13.26 5.82
C ASN A 73 5.80 12.97 4.45
N ILE A 74 5.52 11.71 4.13
CA ILE A 74 4.89 11.32 2.85
C ILE A 74 3.47 10.83 3.10
N GLY A 75 3.27 10.03 4.15
CA GLY A 75 1.92 9.66 4.60
C GLY A 75 1.86 8.31 5.29
N VAL A 76 0.77 8.11 6.03
CA VAL A 76 0.51 6.84 6.71
C VAL A 76 -0.31 5.94 5.79
N LYS A 77 0.24 4.78 5.43
CA LYS A 77 -0.44 3.82 4.56
C LYS A 77 -1.58 3.09 5.28
N GLU A 78 -1.30 2.53 6.45
CA GLU A 78 -2.21 1.66 7.19
C GLU A 78 -1.77 1.50 8.66
N TYR A 79 -2.68 0.97 9.48
CA TYR A 79 -2.45 0.60 10.88
C TYR A 79 -2.65 -0.90 11.06
N GLN A 80 -1.69 -1.55 11.69
CA GLN A 80 -1.86 -2.92 12.17
C GLN A 80 -2.57 -2.91 13.52
N VAL A 81 -3.66 -3.67 13.63
CA VAL A 81 -4.38 -3.86 14.88
C VAL A 81 -3.96 -5.19 15.48
N LEU A 82 -3.41 -5.15 16.70
CA LEU A 82 -2.90 -6.32 17.39
C LEU A 82 -3.79 -6.66 18.60
N ARG A 83 -3.98 -7.96 18.83
CA ARG A 83 -4.58 -8.51 20.05
C ARG A 83 -3.66 -9.58 20.60
N ASN A 84 -3.24 -9.41 21.85
CA ASN A 84 -2.27 -10.31 22.51
C ASN A 84 -0.93 -10.45 21.75
N GLY A 85 -0.49 -9.39 21.08
CA GLY A 85 0.75 -9.38 20.30
C GLY A 85 0.65 -9.97 18.88
N GLU A 86 -0.51 -10.51 18.50
CA GLU A 86 -0.76 -10.99 17.13
C GLU A 86 -1.57 -9.98 16.33
N VAL A 87 -1.20 -9.77 15.07
CA VAL A 87 -1.97 -8.92 14.13
C VAL A 87 -3.28 -9.62 13.81
N ILE A 88 -4.40 -8.98 14.13
CA ILE A 88 -5.74 -9.48 13.84
C ILE A 88 -6.36 -8.83 12.60
N ASP A 89 -5.91 -7.62 12.24
CA ASP A 89 -6.33 -6.91 11.03
C ASP A 89 -5.37 -5.78 10.66
N THR A 90 -5.52 -5.24 9.45
CA THR A 90 -4.82 -4.04 8.95
C THR A 90 -5.83 -3.11 8.29
N VAL A 91 -5.87 -1.86 8.76
CA VAL A 91 -6.89 -0.88 8.32
C VAL A 91 -6.24 0.44 7.87
N PRO A 92 -6.76 1.10 6.82
CA PRO A 92 -6.21 2.39 6.36
C PRO A 92 -6.65 3.57 7.23
N GLY A 93 -7.71 3.40 8.04
CA GLY A 93 -8.31 4.46 8.86
C GLY A 93 -7.95 4.37 10.34
N THR A 94 -8.53 5.26 11.14
CA THR A 94 -8.25 5.38 12.58
C THR A 94 -9.31 4.75 13.48
N THR A 95 -10.10 3.83 12.92
CA THR A 95 -11.20 3.14 13.61
C THR A 95 -11.22 1.68 13.19
N PHE A 96 -11.43 0.79 14.16
CA PHE A 96 -11.59 -0.65 13.94
C PHE A 96 -12.67 -1.22 14.86
N ILE A 97 -13.44 -2.19 14.38
CA ILE A 97 -14.42 -2.91 15.20
C ILE A 97 -14.02 -4.38 15.26
N ASP A 98 -13.51 -4.83 16.40
CA ASP A 98 -13.30 -6.26 16.65
C ASP A 98 -14.67 -6.89 16.94
N LYS A 99 -15.10 -7.85 16.13
CA LYS A 99 -16.34 -8.64 16.31
C LYS A 99 -16.06 -10.11 16.67
N LYS A 100 -14.79 -10.45 16.88
CA LYS A 100 -14.30 -11.81 17.12
C LYS A 100 -13.80 -11.95 18.55
N LEU A 101 -14.36 -11.19 19.48
CA LEU A 101 -14.11 -11.39 20.90
C LEU A 101 -14.84 -12.64 21.37
N LYS A 102 -14.16 -13.44 22.19
CA LYS A 102 -14.77 -14.56 22.91
C LYS A 102 -15.08 -14.07 24.33
N ALA A 103 -16.25 -14.44 24.83
CA ALA A 103 -16.61 -14.25 26.22
C ALA A 103 -15.76 -15.14 27.14
#